data_AF-A0A7L9WJ98-F1
#
_entry.id   AF-A0A7L9WJ98-F1
#
_cell.length_a   1.000
_cell.length_b   1.000
_cell.length_c   1.000
_cell.angle_alpha   90.00
_cell.angle_beta   90.00
_cell.angle_gamma   90.00
#
_symmetry.space_group_name_H-M   'P 1'
#
loop_
_entity.id
_entity.type
_entity.pdbx_description
1 polymer ?
#
loop_
_entity_poly.entity_id
_entity_poly.type
_entity_poly.pdbx_seq_one_letter_code
_entity_poly.pdbx_strand_id
1 'polypeptide(L)'
;MTNERVCANNAPMPAESVKAWQNESVHGLALCAEHIFKDHIQKAEDLRAQEASYRAGLPKTPDDALRSGLRVIHPEGEDYPEGVEEALHLSFALEAMLRKGELDEAGPSHDAALYVADRITLAMQLVVRQLDYLSDVLGSPGRVARDFP
;
A
#
# COMPACT_ATOMS: atom_id res chain seq x y z
N MET A 1 -6.59 50.26 -38.31
CA MET A 1 -7.96 49.83 -38.00
C MET A 1 -8.01 48.33 -38.17
N THR A 2 -7.78 47.60 -37.08
CA THR A 2 -7.75 46.13 -37.05
C THR A 2 -9.14 45.60 -36.74
N ASN A 3 -9.70 44.81 -37.66
CA ASN A 3 -10.98 44.13 -37.48
C ASN A 3 -10.87 43.08 -36.36
N GLU A 4 -11.36 43.44 -35.17
CA GLU A 4 -11.70 42.45 -34.14
C GLU A 4 -12.83 41.58 -34.66
N ARG A 5 -12.52 40.29 -34.88
CA ARG A 5 -13.54 39.27 -35.05
C ARG A 5 -14.19 39.06 -33.70
N VAL A 6 -15.34 39.70 -33.49
CA VAL A 6 -16.25 39.41 -32.39
C VAL A 6 -16.66 37.93 -32.51
N CYS A 7 -16.16 37.09 -31.60
CA CYS A 7 -16.58 35.70 -31.49
C CYS A 7 -18.07 35.65 -31.11
N ALA A 8 -18.93 35.46 -32.11
CA ALA A 8 -20.39 35.36 -31.99
C ALA A 8 -20.88 34.02 -31.42
N ASN A 9 -20.13 33.39 -30.50
CA ASN A 9 -20.45 32.05 -29.97
C ASN A 9 -20.63 32.00 -28.44
N ASN A 10 -21.02 33.12 -27.81
CA ASN A 10 -21.42 33.13 -26.38
C ASN A 10 -22.94 33.00 -26.22
N ALA A 11 -23.57 32.08 -26.96
CA ALA A 11 -24.93 31.67 -26.62
C ALA A 11 -24.85 30.76 -25.37
N PRO A 12 -25.57 31.05 -24.28
CA PRO A 12 -25.61 30.14 -23.14
C PRO A 12 -26.20 28.81 -23.62
N MET A 13 -25.39 27.75 -23.58
CA MET A 13 -25.90 26.41 -23.82
C MET A 13 -26.98 26.11 -22.77
N PRO A 14 -28.09 25.43 -23.14
CA PRO A 14 -29.07 24.99 -22.16
C PRO A 14 -28.36 24.17 -21.08
N ALA A 15 -28.74 24.37 -19.81
CA ALA A 15 -28.17 23.62 -18.70
C ALA A 15 -28.56 22.13 -18.85
N GLU A 16 -27.63 21.34 -19.39
CA GLU A 16 -27.81 19.89 -19.52
C GLU A 16 -27.45 19.21 -18.20
N SER A 17 -28.26 18.22 -17.80
CA SER A 17 -27.91 17.36 -16.65
C SER A 17 -26.71 16.48 -16.98
N VAL A 18 -25.86 16.26 -15.97
CA VAL A 18 -24.73 15.33 -16.06
C VAL A 18 -25.26 13.94 -16.45
N LYS A 19 -24.72 13.38 -17.54
CA LYS A 19 -25.08 12.04 -18.01
C LYS A 19 -24.31 10.97 -17.23
N ALA A 20 -24.86 9.75 -17.17
CA ALA A 20 -24.26 8.64 -16.44
C ALA A 20 -22.79 8.38 -16.84
N TRP A 21 -22.49 8.36 -18.14
CA TRP A 21 -21.14 8.15 -18.65
C TRP A 21 -20.14 9.26 -18.26
N GLN A 22 -20.61 10.51 -18.09
CA GLN A 22 -19.78 11.62 -17.61
C GLN A 22 -19.47 11.49 -16.12
N ASN A 23 -20.41 10.95 -15.35
CA ASN A 23 -20.20 10.67 -13.94
C ASN A 23 -19.27 9.45 -13.76
N GLU A 24 -19.44 8.41 -14.58
CA GLU A 24 -18.58 7.22 -14.57
C GLU A 24 -17.12 7.53 -14.93
N SER A 25 -16.87 8.44 -15.87
CA SER A 25 -15.52 8.84 -16.24
C SER A 25 -14.73 9.52 -15.11
N VAL A 26 -15.45 10.04 -14.10
CA VAL A 26 -14.87 10.57 -12.85
C VAL A 26 -15.17 9.66 -11.65
N HIS A 27 -15.38 8.37 -11.88
CA HIS A 27 -15.62 7.36 -10.84
C HIS A 27 -16.81 7.68 -9.91
N GLY A 28 -17.86 8.30 -10.45
CA GLY A 28 -19.08 8.63 -9.72
C GLY A 28 -19.01 9.92 -8.89
N LEU A 29 -17.88 10.65 -8.94
CA LEU A 29 -17.66 11.82 -8.10
C LEU A 29 -18.48 13.05 -8.51
N ALA A 30 -18.90 13.18 -9.77
CA ALA A 30 -19.64 14.36 -10.25
C ALA A 30 -21.05 14.47 -9.68
N LEU A 31 -21.68 13.35 -9.31
CA LEU A 31 -23.03 13.29 -8.74
C LEU A 31 -23.04 12.83 -7.28
N CYS A 32 -21.89 12.63 -6.65
CA CYS A 32 -21.82 12.25 -5.25
C CYS A 32 -22.17 13.43 -4.32
N ALA A 33 -22.59 13.13 -3.10
CA ALA A 33 -22.87 14.18 -2.12
C ALA A 33 -21.58 14.94 -1.77
N GLU A 34 -21.67 16.27 -1.65
CA GLU A 34 -20.54 17.17 -1.43
C GLU A 34 -19.59 16.74 -0.29
N HIS A 35 -20.14 16.18 0.80
CA HIS A 35 -19.33 15.71 1.92
C HIS A 35 -18.51 14.46 1.59
N ILE A 36 -19.04 13.54 0.78
CA ILE A 36 -18.32 12.36 0.29
C ILE A 36 -17.23 12.80 -0.70
N PHE A 37 -17.55 13.75 -1.59
CA PHE A 37 -16.57 14.31 -2.51
C PHE A 37 -15.37 14.89 -1.75
N LYS A 38 -15.63 15.73 -0.74
CA LYS A 38 -14.59 16.33 0.10
C LYS A 38 -13.79 15.30 0.88
N ASP A 39 -14.45 14.31 1.48
CA ASP A 39 -13.76 13.22 2.19
C ASP A 39 -12.83 12.42 1.25
N HIS A 40 -13.27 12.13 0.03
CA HIS A 40 -12.45 11.45 -0.97
C HIS A 40 -11.24 12.29 -1.41
N ILE A 41 -11.42 13.60 -1.63
CA ILE A 41 -10.32 14.50 -1.96
C ILE A 41 -9.33 14.58 -0.80
N GLN A 42 -9.80 14.74 0.43
CA GLN A 42 -8.93 14.78 1.61
C GLN A 42 -8.12 13.50 1.77
N LYS A 43 -8.76 12.32 1.65
CA LYS A 43 -8.06 11.02 1.70
C LYS A 43 -7.00 10.90 0.60
N ALA A 44 -7.29 11.39 -0.61
CA ALA A 44 -6.33 11.38 -1.69
C ALA A 44 -5.14 12.33 -1.43
N GLU A 45 -5.39 13.50 -0.84
CA GLU A 45 -4.34 14.44 -0.42
C GLU A 45 -3.47 13.85 0.69
N ASP A 46 -4.08 13.21 1.69
CA ASP A 46 -3.36 12.57 2.80
C ASP A 46 -2.44 11.45 2.28
N LEU A 47 -2.95 10.60 1.39
CA LEU A 47 -2.14 9.53 0.76
C LEU A 47 -1.00 10.09 -0.10
N ARG A 48 -1.23 11.21 -0.81
CA ARG A 48 -0.16 11.89 -1.57
C ARG A 48 0.91 12.47 -0.65
N ALA A 49 0.51 13.08 0.47
CA ALA A 49 1.44 13.61 1.46
C ALA A 49 2.25 12.48 2.12
N GLN A 50 1.61 11.34 2.40
CA GLN A 50 2.27 10.13 2.89
C GLN A 50 3.30 9.60 1.89
N GLU A 51 2.94 9.46 0.61
CA GLU A 51 3.84 9.00 -0.46
C GLU A 51 5.01 9.98 -0.66
N ALA A 52 4.76 11.28 -0.64
CA ALA A 52 5.82 12.29 -0.75
C ALA A 52 6.81 12.20 0.42
N SER A 53 6.31 12.02 1.64
CA SER A 53 7.13 11.85 2.84
C SER A 53 7.95 10.55 2.78
N TYR A 54 7.34 9.46 2.32
CA TYR A 54 7.99 8.17 2.11
C TYR A 54 9.18 8.29 1.15
N ARG A 55 8.96 8.85 -0.05
CA ARG A 55 10.02 9.05 -1.05
C ARG A 55 11.13 9.97 -0.56
N ALA A 56 10.79 11.03 0.18
CA ALA A 56 11.77 11.94 0.74
C ALA A 56 12.66 11.25 1.80
N GLY A 57 12.13 10.23 2.49
CA GLY A 57 12.85 9.44 3.48
C GLY A 57 13.70 8.31 2.92
N LEU A 58 13.61 7.99 1.62
CA LEU A 58 14.44 6.95 1.01
C LEU A 58 15.92 7.35 0.96
N PRO A 59 16.85 6.40 1.17
CA PRO A 59 18.28 6.68 1.17
C PRO A 59 18.76 7.10 -0.22
N LYS A 60 19.67 8.07 -0.26
CA LYS A 60 20.19 8.62 -1.53
C LYS A 60 21.55 8.05 -1.91
N THR A 61 22.26 7.48 -0.95
CA THR A 61 23.59 6.90 -1.14
C THR A 61 23.55 5.38 -0.97
N PRO A 62 24.44 4.63 -1.65
CA PRO A 62 24.55 3.18 -1.46
C PRO A 62 24.80 2.77 -0.01
N ASP A 63 25.65 3.51 0.72
CA ASP A 63 25.98 3.20 2.11
C ASP A 63 24.79 3.39 3.05
N ASP A 64 23.98 4.42 2.83
CA ASP A 64 22.74 4.63 3.58
C ASP A 64 21.71 3.56 3.26
N ALA A 65 21.61 3.13 2.00
CA ALA A 65 20.71 2.06 1.58
C ALA A 65 21.10 0.72 2.22
N LEU A 66 22.40 0.40 2.26
CA LEU A 66 22.90 -0.81 2.92
C LEU A 66 22.62 -0.79 4.42
N ARG A 67 22.88 0.34 5.11
CA ARG A 67 22.60 0.48 6.54
C ARG A 67 21.11 0.37 6.85
N SER A 68 20.26 1.02 6.06
CA SER A 68 18.81 0.93 6.20
C SER A 68 18.31 -0.49 5.92
N GLY A 69 18.82 -1.14 4.87
CA GLY A 69 18.46 -2.52 4.55
C GLY A 69 18.86 -3.51 5.65
N LEU A 70 20.05 -3.36 6.22
CA LEU A 70 20.48 -4.18 7.36
C LEU A 70 19.59 -4.01 8.58
N ARG A 71 19.11 -2.79 8.87
CA ARG A 71 18.14 -2.57 9.97
C ARG A 71 16.78 -3.22 9.74
N VAL A 72 16.37 -3.38 8.48
CA VAL A 72 15.12 -4.05 8.12
C VAL A 72 15.25 -5.57 8.30
N ILE A 73 16.39 -6.13 7.90
CA ILE A 73 16.65 -7.58 8.03
C ILE A 73 16.93 -7.97 9.49
N HIS A 74 17.68 -7.12 10.20
CA HIS A 74 18.14 -7.35 11.57
C HIS A 74 17.69 -6.18 12.46
N PRO A 75 16.38 -6.06 12.77
CA PRO A 75 15.92 -5.07 13.71
C PRO A 75 16.60 -5.33 15.05
N GLU A 76 17.28 -4.31 15.60
CA GLU A 76 17.99 -4.40 16.89
C GLU A 76 19.13 -5.44 16.98
N GLY A 77 19.58 -5.98 15.84
CA GLY A 77 20.65 -6.99 15.78
C GLY A 77 20.15 -8.44 15.92
N GLU A 78 18.85 -8.68 15.79
CA GLU A 78 18.29 -10.03 15.67
C GLU A 78 18.68 -10.72 14.36
N ASP A 79 18.59 -12.05 14.30
CA ASP A 79 18.97 -12.83 13.11
C ASP A 79 17.95 -12.73 11.96
N TYR A 80 16.69 -12.40 12.26
CA TYR A 80 15.60 -12.35 11.28
C TYR A 80 14.67 -11.15 11.51
N PRO A 81 13.90 -10.75 10.48
CA PRO A 81 12.83 -9.77 10.65
C PRO A 81 11.77 -10.22 11.65
N GLU A 82 11.12 -9.24 12.29
CA GLU A 82 10.08 -9.45 13.29
C GLU A 82 8.99 -10.43 12.78
N GLY A 83 8.65 -11.41 13.63
CA GLY A 83 7.59 -12.38 13.36
C GLY A 83 7.99 -13.57 12.48
N VAL A 84 9.16 -13.54 11.82
CA VAL A 84 9.64 -14.67 11.00
C VAL A 84 9.89 -15.92 11.84
N GLU A 85 10.62 -15.77 12.95
CA GLU A 85 10.95 -16.89 13.84
C GLU A 85 9.69 -17.45 14.51
N GLU A 86 8.78 -16.58 14.96
CA GLU A 86 7.48 -16.98 15.50
C GLU A 86 6.68 -17.79 14.46
N ALA A 87 6.56 -17.28 13.22
CA ALA A 87 5.85 -17.95 12.15
C ALA A 87 6.47 -19.32 11.80
N LEU A 88 7.80 -19.41 11.81
CA LEU A 88 8.52 -20.66 11.60
C LEU A 88 8.15 -21.69 12.67
N HIS A 89 8.22 -21.32 13.95
CA HIS A 89 7.85 -22.22 15.04
C HIS A 89 6.37 -22.61 15.03
N LEU A 90 5.49 -21.66 14.74
CA LEU A 90 4.06 -21.89 14.59
C LEU A 90 3.76 -22.83 13.41
N SER A 91 4.55 -22.79 12.33
CA SER A 91 4.37 -23.71 11.20
C SER A 91 4.65 -25.16 11.60
N PHE A 92 5.67 -25.41 12.43
CA PHE A 92 5.94 -26.74 12.98
C PHE A 92 4.85 -27.18 13.95
N ALA A 93 4.33 -26.26 14.76
CA ALA A 93 3.21 -26.55 15.65
C ALA A 93 1.95 -26.93 14.85
N LEU A 94 1.63 -26.18 13.80
CA LEU A 94 0.50 -26.45 12.91
C LEU A 94 0.64 -27.83 12.23
N GLU A 95 1.82 -28.15 11.72
CA GLU A 95 2.10 -29.47 11.14
C GLU A 95 1.84 -30.59 12.16
N ALA A 96 2.32 -30.45 13.39
CA ALA A 96 2.10 -31.44 14.44
C ALA A 96 0.61 -31.59 14.81
N MET A 97 -0.15 -30.50 14.80
CA MET A 97 -1.61 -30.52 15.01
C MET A 97 -2.34 -31.25 13.88
N LEU A 98 -1.97 -30.98 12.63
CA LEU A 98 -2.54 -31.65 11.45
C LEU A 98 -2.25 -33.16 11.46
N ARG A 99 -1.03 -33.55 11.82
CA ARG A 99 -0.63 -34.98 11.88
C ARG A 99 -1.38 -35.78 12.95
N LYS A 100 -1.90 -35.14 14.00
CA LYS A 100 -2.73 -35.82 15.01
C LYS A 100 -4.12 -36.20 14.49
N GLY A 101 -4.59 -35.56 13.42
CA GLY A 101 -5.87 -35.89 12.78
C GLY A 101 -7.12 -35.48 13.58
N GLU A 102 -6.98 -34.71 14.66
CA GLU A 102 -8.09 -34.29 15.52
C GLU A 102 -8.74 -32.96 15.06
N LEU A 103 -8.70 -32.66 13.76
CA LEU A 103 -9.14 -31.37 13.20
C LEU A 103 -10.41 -31.47 12.34
N ASP A 104 -10.96 -32.67 12.16
CA ASP A 104 -12.11 -32.90 11.28
C ASP A 104 -13.44 -32.39 11.87
N GLU A 105 -13.50 -32.23 13.19
CA GLU A 105 -14.67 -31.71 13.91
C GLU A 105 -14.37 -30.36 14.56
N ALA A 106 -15.39 -29.50 14.59
CA ALA A 106 -15.29 -28.22 15.29
C ALA A 106 -15.02 -28.46 16.79
N GLY A 107 -13.93 -27.89 17.30
CA GLY A 107 -13.50 -28.08 18.66
C GLY A 107 -12.21 -27.32 18.99
N PRO A 108 -11.71 -27.41 20.23
CA PRO A 108 -10.57 -26.62 20.68
C PRO A 108 -9.29 -26.83 19.85
N SER A 109 -9.04 -28.06 19.38
CA SER A 109 -7.89 -28.37 18.53
C SER A 109 -8.01 -27.74 17.14
N HIS A 110 -9.20 -27.75 16.55
CA HIS A 110 -9.51 -27.07 15.29
C HIS A 110 -9.36 -25.55 15.40
N ASP A 111 -9.93 -24.95 16.45
CA ASP A 111 -9.85 -23.49 16.67
C ASP A 111 -8.41 -23.03 16.92
N ALA A 112 -7.63 -23.82 17.68
CA ALA A 112 -6.22 -23.55 17.88
C ALA A 112 -5.42 -23.64 16.57
N ALA A 113 -5.72 -24.61 15.70
CA ALA A 113 -5.05 -24.73 14.41
C ALA A 113 -5.37 -23.53 13.49
N LEU A 114 -6.61 -23.05 13.49
CA LEU A 114 -7.01 -21.83 12.77
C LEU A 114 -6.29 -20.60 13.30
N TYR A 115 -6.22 -20.43 14.63
CA TYR A 115 -5.49 -19.32 15.24
C TYR A 115 -4.01 -19.32 14.85
N VAL A 116 -3.36 -20.48 14.90
CA VAL A 116 -1.96 -20.65 14.50
C VAL A 116 -1.77 -20.29 13.03
N ALA A 117 -2.65 -20.76 12.14
CA ALA A 117 -2.61 -20.43 10.72
C ALA A 117 -2.79 -18.93 10.44
N ASP A 118 -3.67 -18.25 11.18
CA ASP A 118 -3.88 -16.80 11.09
C ASP A 118 -2.62 -16.02 11.52
N ARG A 119 -1.99 -16.42 12.64
CA ARG A 119 -0.74 -15.81 13.12
C ARG A 119 0.40 -15.94 12.11
N ILE A 120 0.56 -17.12 11.49
CA ILE A 120 1.52 -17.33 10.41
C ILE A 120 1.22 -16.40 9.23
N THR A 121 -0.06 -16.28 8.85
CA THR A 121 -0.47 -15.42 7.73
C THR A 121 -0.14 -13.95 8.00
N LEU A 122 -0.44 -13.45 9.19
CA LEU A 122 -0.12 -12.08 9.61
C LEU A 122 1.38 -11.81 9.58
N ALA A 123 2.20 -12.72 10.11
CA ALA A 123 3.65 -12.61 10.06
C ALA A 123 4.16 -12.58 8.61
N MET A 124 3.67 -13.47 7.75
CA MET A 124 4.05 -13.47 6.34
C MET A 124 3.67 -12.18 5.60
N GLN A 125 2.52 -11.57 5.92
CA GLN A 125 2.14 -10.27 5.36
C GLN A 125 3.10 -9.15 5.80
N LEU A 126 3.57 -9.18 7.05
CA LEU A 126 4.56 -8.23 7.55
C LEU A 126 5.90 -8.41 6.81
N VAL A 127 6.34 -9.64 6.63
CA VAL A 127 7.57 -9.96 5.89
C VAL A 127 7.49 -9.45 4.46
N VAL A 128 6.37 -9.66 3.76
CA VAL A 128 6.19 -9.13 2.40
C VAL A 128 6.33 -7.61 2.36
N ARG A 129 5.71 -6.88 3.30
CA ARG A 129 5.84 -5.41 3.38
C ARG A 129 7.28 -4.98 3.64
N GLN A 130 8.00 -5.69 4.51
CA GLN A 130 9.40 -5.42 4.80
C GLN A 130 10.29 -5.67 3.57
N LEU A 131 10.01 -6.72 2.79
CA LEU A 131 10.73 -7.01 1.54
C LEU A 131 10.47 -5.96 0.46
N ASP A 132 9.22 -5.49 0.33
CA ASP A 132 8.86 -4.39 -0.59
C ASP A 132 9.62 -3.11 -0.21
N TYR A 133 9.63 -2.76 1.08
CA TYR A 133 10.40 -1.63 1.59
C TYR A 133 11.90 -1.79 1.35
N LEU A 134 12.46 -2.98 1.59
CA LEU A 134 13.86 -3.29 1.34
C LEU A 134 14.21 -3.11 -0.15
N SER A 135 13.34 -3.56 -1.05
CA SER A 135 13.50 -3.38 -2.49
C SER A 135 13.55 -1.90 -2.86
N ASP A 136 12.66 -1.07 -2.29
CA ASP A 136 12.67 0.37 -2.51
C ASP A 136 13.94 1.04 -1.96
N VAL A 137 14.35 0.69 -0.75
CA VAL A 137 15.57 1.17 -0.10
C VAL A 137 16.80 0.85 -0.94
N LEU A 138 16.98 -0.41 -1.35
CA LEU A 138 18.16 -0.82 -2.12
C LEU A 138 18.14 -0.31 -3.56
N GLY A 139 16.95 -0.12 -4.16
CA GLY A 139 16.80 0.42 -5.50
C GLY A 139 16.92 1.95 -5.58
N SER A 140 16.72 2.66 -4.47
CA SER A 140 16.65 4.13 -4.46
C SER A 140 17.92 4.86 -4.88
N PRO A 141 19.16 4.47 -4.50
CA PRO A 141 20.37 5.20 -4.91
C PRO A 141 20.58 5.13 -6.43
N GLY A 142 20.24 4.00 -7.04
CA GLY A 142 20.30 3.81 -8.49
C GLY A 142 19.29 4.67 -9.25
N ARG A 143 18.14 4.99 -8.66
CA ARG A 143 17.18 5.96 -9.23
C ARG A 143 17.70 7.39 -9.13
N VAL A 144 18.18 7.79 -7.96
CA VAL A 144 18.73 9.14 -7.74
C VAL A 144 19.89 9.43 -8.69
N ALA A 145 20.80 8.49 -8.91
CA ALA A 145 21.92 8.64 -9.84
C ALA A 145 21.50 8.75 -11.32
N ARG A 146 20.32 8.26 -11.71
CA ARG A 146 19.78 8.39 -13.07
C ARG A 146 19.02 9.70 -13.26
N ASP A 147 18.31 10.14 -12.23
CA ASP A 147 17.44 11.33 -12.28
C ASP A 147 18.22 12.64 -12.04
N PHE A 148 19.39 12.56 -11.39
CA PHE A 148 20.24 13.70 -11.06
C PHE A 148 21.73 13.39 -11.37
N PRO A 149 22.18 13.57 -12.64
CA PRO A 149 23.57 13.37 -13.06
C PRO A 149 24.53 14.46 -12.59
#